data_AF-A0A822DSC5-F1
#
_entry.id   AF-A0A822DSC5-F1
#
_cell.length_a   1.000
_cell.length_b   1.000
_cell.length_c   1.000
_cell.angle_alpha   90.00
_cell.angle_beta   90.00
_cell.angle_gamma   90.00
#
_symmetry.space_group_name_H-M   'P 1'
#
loop_
_entity.id
_entity.type
_entity.pdbx_description
1 polymer ?
#
loop_
_entity_poly.entity_id
_entity_poly.type
_entity_poly.pdbx_seq_one_letter_code
_entity_poly.pdbx_strand_id
1 'polypeptide(L)' 'PLSVSQPLTDINVLLGQPGTFNLTCDAFPAPKVSWFFNDTELKNSSKHKIEAKQNIFSLTVNKCDHPDVG' A
#
# COMPACT_ATOMS: atom_id res chain seq x y z
N PRO A 1 16.02 14.68 0.81
CA PRO A 1 14.60 15.11 0.90
C PRO A 1 13.73 13.95 0.40
N LEU A 2 12.52 13.78 0.94
CA LEU A 2 11.56 12.80 0.41
C LEU A 2 11.11 13.27 -0.98
N SER A 3 11.29 12.43 -1.99
CA SER A 3 10.81 12.65 -3.35
C SER A 3 9.86 11.53 -3.71
N VAL A 4 8.56 11.83 -3.76
CA VAL A 4 7.55 10.86 -4.19
C VAL A 4 7.47 10.92 -5.72
N SER A 5 7.99 9.90 -6.39
CA SER A 5 7.99 9.81 -7.86
C SER A 5 6.67 9.26 -8.39
N GLN A 6 6.03 8.36 -7.64
CA GLN A 6 4.71 7.83 -7.98
C GLN A 6 3.84 7.87 -6.73
N PRO A 7 2.81 8.74 -6.68
CA PRO A 7 1.89 8.78 -5.56
C PRO A 7 1.00 7.53 -5.55
N LEU A 8 0.41 7.25 -4.39
CA LEU A 8 -0.73 6.33 -4.34
C LEU A 8 -1.83 6.89 -5.24
N THR A 9 -2.42 6.03 -6.06
CA THR A 9 -3.63 6.32 -6.80
C THR A 9 -4.74 5.39 -6.33
N ASP A 10 -5.96 5.89 -6.35
CA ASP A 10 -7.15 5.08 -6.11
C ASP A 10 -7.21 3.92 -7.12
N ILE A 11 -7.59 2.74 -6.64
CA ILE A 11 -7.81 1.57 -7.48
C ILE A 11 -9.24 1.09 -7.29
N ASN A 12 -9.93 0.79 -8.39
CA ASN A 12 -11.21 0.12 -8.33
C ASN A 12 -10.98 -1.39 -8.39
N VAL A 13 -11.35 -2.08 -7.31
CA VAL A 13 -11.22 -3.53 -7.20
C VAL A 13 -12.61 -4.13 -6.99
N LEU A 14 -12.90 -5.21 -7.71
CA LEU A 14 -14.15 -5.94 -7.51
C LEU A 14 -14.12 -6.65 -6.16
N LEU A 15 -15.27 -6.75 -5.51
CA LEU A 15 -15.37 -7.42 -4.23
C LEU A 15 -14.89 -8.87 -4.31
N GLY A 16 -14.03 -9.26 -3.38
CA GLY A 16 -13.38 -10.56 -3.34
C GLY A 16 -12.16 -10.70 -4.26
N GLN A 17 -11.81 -9.69 -5.06
CA GLN A 17 -10.57 -9.66 -5.83
C GLN A 17 -9.43 -9.04 -5.03
N PRO A 18 -8.18 -9.39 -5.36
CA PRO A 18 -7.02 -8.75 -4.77
C PRO A 18 -6.77 -7.37 -5.37
N GLY A 19 -6.50 -6.38 -4.52
CA GLY A 19 -6.10 -5.02 -4.92
C GLY A 19 -4.63 -4.79 -4.62
N THR A 20 -3.86 -4.19 -5.54
CA THR A 20 -2.45 -3.84 -5.30
C THR A 20 -2.23 -2.35 -5.47
N PHE A 21 -1.79 -1.70 -4.41
CA PHE A 21 -1.32 -0.32 -4.41
C PHE A 21 0.20 -0.29 -4.55
N ASN A 22 0.71 0.64 -5.36
CA ASN A 22 2.14 0.83 -5.57
C ASN A 22 2.49 2.29 -5.28
N LEU A 23 3.48 2.50 -4.44
CA LEU A 23 4.02 3.81 -4.08
C LEU A 23 5.51 3.80 -4.40
N THR A 24 5.97 4.79 -5.17
CA THR A 24 7.40 4.93 -5.46
C THR A 24 7.90 6.21 -4.82
N CYS A 25 8.80 6.10 -3.84
CA CYS A 25 9.41 7.24 -3.20
C CYS A 25 10.89 7.01 -2.90
N ASP A 26 11.67 8.08 -3.08
CA ASP A 26 13.09 8.17 -2.82
C ASP A 26 13.32 9.04 -1.58
N ALA A 27 14.08 8.55 -0.61
CA ALA A 27 14.57 9.39 0.47
C ALA A 27 15.96 8.94 0.94
N PHE A 28 16.74 9.90 1.40
CA PHE A 28 18.02 9.66 2.05
C PHE A 28 18.04 10.40 3.40
N PRO A 29 18.21 9.69 4.54
CA PRO A 29 18.30 8.23 4.70
C PRO A 29 16.98 7.51 4.32
N ALA A 30 17.05 6.18 4.14
CA ALA A 30 15.96 5.37 3.58
C ALA A 30 14.60 5.63 4.29
N PRO A 31 13.51 5.84 3.54
CA PRO A 31 12.22 6.15 4.13
C PRO A 31 11.60 4.89 4.74
N LYS A 32 10.84 5.07 5.83
CA LYS A 32 9.98 4.04 6.38
C LYS A 32 8.55 4.31 5.94
N VAL A 33 7.96 3.40 5.18
CA VAL A 33 6.58 3.49 4.72
C VAL A 33 5.69 2.63 5.61
N SER A 34 4.68 3.25 6.22
CA SER A 34 3.58 2.56 6.90
C SER A 34 2.31 2.79 6.09
N TRP A 35 1.56 1.72 5.87
CA TRP A 35 0.28 1.78 5.17
C TRP A 35 -0.82 1.96 6.20
N PHE A 36 -1.82 2.77 5.87
CA PHE A 36 -2.99 2.99 6.73
C PHE A 36 -4.25 2.79 5.91
N PHE A 37 -5.26 2.23 6.55
CA PHE A 37 -6.58 2.05 5.96
C PHE A 37 -7.63 2.34 7.03
N ASN A 38 -8.52 3.31 6.78
CA ASN A 38 -9.51 3.80 7.76
C ASN A 38 -8.89 4.06 9.15
N ASP A 39 -7.86 4.91 9.19
CA ASP A 39 -7.07 5.26 10.41
C ASP A 39 -6.35 4.08 11.10
N THR A 40 -6.42 2.88 10.53
CA THR A 40 -5.77 1.69 11.08
C THR A 40 -4.48 1.41 10.34
N GLU A 41 -3.37 1.31 11.08
CA GLU A 41 -2.07 0.90 10.50
C GLU A 41 -2.15 -0.55 9.98
N LEU A 42 -1.95 -0.71 8.67
CA LEU A 42 -1.85 -2.01 8.03
C LEU A 42 -0.45 -2.59 8.21
N LYS A 43 -0.42 -3.88 8.54
CA LYS A 43 0.80 -4.67 8.70
C LYS A 43 0.72 -5.93 7.86
N ASN A 44 1.90 -6.47 7.56
CA ASN A 44 2.03 -7.71 6.83
C ASN A 44 1.26 -8.82 7.57
N SER A 45 0.25 -9.38 6.92
CA SER A 45 -0.72 -10.34 7.48
C SER A 45 -1.24 -11.24 6.36
N SER A 46 -2.03 -12.26 6.71
CA SER A 46 -2.62 -13.15 5.69
C SER A 46 -3.54 -12.40 4.70
N LYS A 47 -4.13 -11.29 5.13
CA LYS A 47 -5.00 -10.43 4.30
C LYS A 47 -4.21 -9.36 3.53
N HIS A 48 -3.18 -8.78 4.14
CA HIS A 48 -2.42 -7.66 3.58
C HIS A 48 -0.95 -8.04 3.41
N LYS A 49 -0.45 -8.00 2.18
CA LYS A 49 0.95 -8.23 1.86
C LYS A 49 1.62 -6.88 1.58
N ILE A 50 2.62 -6.53 2.36
CA ILE A 50 3.39 -5.30 2.22
C ILE A 50 4.81 -5.69 1.77
N GLU A 51 5.20 -5.19 0.62
CA GLU A 51 6.52 -5.42 0.03
C GLU A 51 7.22 -4.08 -0.15
N ALA A 52 8.48 -3.99 0.29
CA ALA A 52 9.31 -2.80 0.11
C ALA A 52 10.57 -3.23 -0.65
N LYS A 53 10.72 -2.74 -1.88
CA LYS A 53 11.82 -3.06 -2.77
C LYS A 53 12.50 -1.78 -3.23
N GLN A 54 13.65 -1.48 -2.62
CA GLN A 54 14.43 -0.26 -2.85
C GLN A 54 13.58 1.00 -2.60
N ASN A 55 12.99 1.54 -3.67
CA ASN A 55 12.22 2.79 -3.66
C ASN A 55 10.74 2.54 -3.98
N ILE A 56 10.36 1.28 -4.20
CA ILE A 56 9.00 0.86 -4.54
C ILE A 56 8.41 0.14 -3.34
N PHE A 57 7.26 0.60 -2.88
CA PHE A 57 6.49 0.04 -1.80
C PHE A 57 5.16 -0.44 -2.37
N SER A 58 4.87 -1.73 -2.23
CA SER A 58 3.66 -2.37 -2.74
C SER A 58 2.83 -2.90 -1.58
N LEU A 59 1.53 -2.61 -1.59
CA LEU A 59 0.55 -3.18 -0.68
C LEU A 59 -0.47 -3.98 -1.50
N THR A 60 -0.51 -5.29 -1.31
CA THR A 60 -1.52 -6.17 -1.88
C THR A 60 -2.53 -6.57 -0.81
N VAL A 61 -3.79 -6.24 -1.02
CA VAL A 61 -4.92 -6.71 -0.21
C VAL A 61 -5.50 -7.93 -0.93
N ASN A 62 -5.34 -9.13 -0.37
CA ASN A 62 -5.73 -10.38 -1.04
C ASN A 62 -7.24 -10.55 -1.22
N LYS A 63 -8.03 -9.95 -0.33
CA LYS A 63 -9.49 -10.03 -0.34
C LYS A 63 -10.07 -8.68 0.04
N CYS A 64 -10.37 -7.87 -0.98
CA CYS A 64 -11.09 -6.62 -0.80
C CYS A 64 -12.57 -6.93 -0.53
N ASP A 65 -13.02 -6.67 0.68
CA ASP A 65 -14.40 -6.86 1.16
C ASP A 65 -15.09 -5.50 1.40
N HIS A 66 -16.37 -5.45 1.73
CA HIS A 66 -17.08 -4.18 2.02
C HIS A 66 -16.35 -3.24 3.00
N PRO A 67 -15.72 -3.72 4.10
CA PRO A 67 -14.97 -2.85 4.99
C PRO A 67 -13.67 -2.30 4.38
N ASP A 68 -13.22 -2.78 3.22
CA ASP A 68 -11.98 -2.32 2.55
C ASP A 68 -12.23 -1.16 1.57
N VAL A 69 -13.47 -0.65 1.47
CA VAL A 69 -13.79 0.58 0.75
C VAL A 69 -13.45 1.79 1.64
N GLY A 70 -12.61 2.69 1.14
CA GLY A 70 -12.18 3.91 1.82
C GLY A 70 -11.37 4.81 0.90
#